data_AF-A0A8H5M5C1-F1
#
_entry.id   AF-A0A8H5M5C1-F1
#
_cell.length_a   1.000
_cell.length_b   1.000
_cell.length_c   1.000
_cell.angle_alpha   90.00
_cell.angle_beta   90.00
_cell.angle_gamma   90.00
#
_symmetry.space_group_name_H-M   'P 1'
#
loop_
_entity.id
_entity.type
_entity.pdbx_description
1 polymer ?
#
loop_
_entity_poly.entity_id
_entity_poly.type
_entity_poly.pdbx_seq_one_letter_code
_entity_poly.pdbx_strand_id
1 'polypeptide(L)'
;MFFVNRSASSSSKDKTHSRRRPGSISRQSRDSPETLISSIINGNEYAQSFPQSSQYRAGGVSSCGLAALNCTRIVFETEENGQNSVLKTILTPDTTNNILTVSDMWSGSSHLEVDDLLQLPLFSRSLNLIETQYSEVSTKQLLHLLRQLEDRNGIAAAVITRPPEIILCLKIPVYQMGSAIPLNLFVIFDSHPRPSHPDGAGWLFTTSINDTSHHLYSILAVDRRILNDPSMQWEAQLLNHFSGHIIAPPDKRGQHGGAFYDPEVQEVIWNTSFRILGLQAELAEMKNRKEVLEGINKRYEDEQDAVRRDREEARRRIQELEETNDILLRQIQPVEPHPPRSDISSMSHAAALRRQRDRHGHDDDCSSSQVRVPDRSSSSWKGKQREMDPDPDSSKFSQRAGPINFFNWDNKQKPEMDPDPDSYKFSQRTGPLNFFNWENKQKPDDKLAEQPNSSPKAQQCEPGRESNPSRTPTRTQI
;
A
#
# COMPACT_ATOMS: atom_id res chain seq x y z
N MET A 1 -31.84 9.37 -44.54
CA MET A 1 -33.22 9.11 -45.00
C MET A 1 -34.00 8.48 -43.85
N PHE A 2 -35.25 8.90 -43.69
CA PHE A 2 -36.22 8.62 -42.61
C PHE A 2 -36.12 9.48 -41.34
N PHE A 3 -36.81 10.62 -41.44
CA PHE A 3 -37.45 11.35 -40.35
C PHE A 3 -38.65 10.57 -39.82
N VAL A 4 -38.88 10.60 -38.49
CA VAL A 4 -40.24 10.59 -37.93
C VAL A 4 -40.31 11.60 -36.78
N ASN A 5 -41.12 12.64 -37.02
CA ASN A 5 -41.63 13.60 -36.05
C ASN A 5 -42.66 12.93 -35.15
N ARG A 6 -42.65 13.24 -33.85
CA ARG A 6 -43.87 13.22 -33.03
C ARG A 6 -43.79 14.23 -31.89
N SER A 7 -44.53 15.31 -32.07
CA SER A 7 -44.93 16.25 -31.03
C SER A 7 -46.08 15.65 -30.22
N ALA A 8 -46.01 15.72 -28.89
CA ALA A 8 -47.19 15.74 -28.04
C ALA A 8 -46.87 16.49 -26.75
N SER A 9 -47.60 17.58 -26.56
CA SER A 9 -47.70 18.39 -25.36
C SER A 9 -48.43 17.61 -24.26
N SER A 10 -47.92 17.67 -23.04
CA SER A 10 -48.79 17.60 -21.86
C SER A 10 -48.15 18.38 -20.72
N SER A 11 -48.96 19.24 -20.12
CA SER A 11 -48.60 20.13 -19.03
C SER A 11 -48.56 19.34 -17.73
N SER A 12 -47.49 19.48 -16.96
CA SER A 12 -47.55 19.15 -15.54
C SER A 12 -46.78 20.18 -14.75
N LYS A 13 -47.50 20.79 -13.80
CA LYS A 13 -47.00 21.76 -12.84
C LYS A 13 -46.18 20.99 -11.81
N ASP A 14 -44.86 21.10 -11.86
CA ASP A 14 -44.01 20.61 -10.78
C ASP A 14 -43.25 21.72 -10.08
N LYS A 15 -43.36 21.66 -8.76
CA LYS A 15 -42.89 22.62 -7.77
C LYS A 15 -41.38 22.77 -7.87
N THR A 16 -40.94 24.02 -8.02
CA THR A 16 -39.56 24.46 -7.97
C THR A 16 -38.95 24.23 -6.59
N HIS A 17 -38.39 23.04 -6.36
CA HIS A 17 -37.32 22.90 -5.38
C HIS A 17 -36.06 23.54 -5.96
N SER A 18 -35.72 24.72 -5.40
CA SER A 18 -34.49 25.44 -5.63
C SER A 18 -33.29 24.56 -5.26
N ARG A 19 -32.79 23.79 -6.23
CA ARG A 19 -31.45 23.20 -6.20
C ARG A 19 -30.46 24.35 -6.30
N ARG A 20 -29.90 24.76 -5.15
CA ARG A 20 -28.65 25.54 -5.11
C ARG A 20 -27.64 24.77 -5.95
N ARG A 21 -27.25 25.33 -7.08
CA ARG A 21 -26.13 24.80 -7.87
C ARG A 21 -24.87 24.89 -7.00
N PRO A 22 -24.01 23.85 -6.95
CA PRO A 22 -22.69 23.98 -6.36
C PRO A 22 -21.97 25.13 -7.07
N GLY A 23 -21.41 26.03 -6.26
CA GLY A 23 -20.90 27.33 -6.71
C GLY A 23 -19.92 27.20 -7.86
N SER A 24 -20.09 28.06 -8.86
CA SER A 24 -19.02 28.36 -9.81
C SER A 24 -17.82 28.87 -9.02
N ILE A 25 -16.71 28.15 -9.07
CA ILE A 25 -15.41 28.56 -8.51
C ILE A 25 -15.14 29.99 -8.97
N SER A 26 -15.22 30.94 -8.04
CA SER A 26 -15.07 32.36 -8.35
C SER A 26 -13.64 32.61 -8.82
N ARG A 27 -13.50 33.22 -10.01
CA ARG A 27 -12.25 33.84 -10.45
C ARG A 27 -11.68 34.68 -9.31
N GLN A 28 -10.46 34.38 -8.90
CA GLN A 28 -9.68 35.03 -7.84
C GLN A 28 -10.02 36.52 -7.71
N SER A 29 -10.94 36.86 -6.80
CA SER A 29 -11.09 38.24 -6.34
C SER A 29 -9.83 38.57 -5.56
N ARG A 30 -9.29 39.78 -5.74
CA ARG A 30 -8.17 40.32 -4.95
C ARG A 30 -8.63 40.69 -3.55
N ASP A 31 -9.47 39.88 -2.94
CA ASP A 31 -9.91 40.09 -1.58
C ASP A 31 -8.70 39.87 -0.67
N SER A 32 -8.53 40.76 0.30
CA SER A 32 -7.50 40.59 1.30
C SER A 32 -7.72 39.25 2.03
N PRO A 33 -6.65 38.57 2.49
CA PRO A 33 -6.79 37.35 3.29
C PRO A 33 -7.74 37.52 4.49
N GLU A 34 -7.81 38.72 5.08
CA GLU A 34 -8.68 38.99 6.22
C GLU A 34 -10.17 39.04 5.87
N THR A 35 -10.50 39.66 4.72
CA THR A 35 -11.88 39.67 4.21
C THR A 35 -12.34 38.26 3.85
N LEU A 36 -11.42 37.45 3.33
CA LEU A 36 -11.66 36.06 3.02
C LEU A 36 -11.92 35.22 4.28
N ILE A 37 -11.02 35.31 5.26
CA ILE A 37 -11.14 34.62 6.55
C ILE A 37 -12.46 35.01 7.24
N SER A 38 -12.80 36.31 7.22
CA SER A 38 -14.07 36.78 7.78
C SER A 38 -15.28 36.17 7.07
N SER A 39 -15.24 36.06 5.73
CA SER A 39 -16.29 35.42 4.93
C SER A 39 -16.47 33.94 5.30
N ILE A 40 -15.36 33.21 5.44
CA ILE A 40 -15.35 31.78 5.84
C ILE A 40 -15.95 31.61 7.24
N ILE A 41 -15.50 32.44 8.19
CA ILE A 41 -15.99 32.42 9.58
C ILE A 41 -17.48 32.75 9.66
N ASN A 42 -17.99 33.58 8.74
CA ASN A 42 -19.42 33.89 8.62
C ASN A 42 -20.24 32.75 7.98
N GLY A 43 -19.62 31.61 7.67
CA GLY A 43 -20.28 30.41 7.18
C GLY A 43 -20.31 30.26 5.67
N ASN A 44 -19.61 31.12 4.92
CA ASN A 44 -19.49 30.94 3.48
C ASN A 44 -18.45 29.86 3.16
N GLU A 45 -18.81 28.96 2.26
CA GLU A 45 -17.84 28.02 1.71
C GLU A 45 -16.82 28.77 0.83
N TYR A 46 -15.56 28.36 0.95
CA TYR A 46 -14.50 28.89 0.11
C TYR A 46 -13.65 27.77 -0.44
N ALA A 47 -13.36 27.81 -1.74
CA ALA A 47 -12.47 26.87 -2.40
C ALA A 47 -11.32 27.62 -3.06
N GLN A 48 -10.12 27.09 -2.88
CA GLN A 48 -8.89 27.65 -3.44
C GLN A 48 -8.06 26.55 -4.09
N SER A 49 -7.42 26.86 -5.20
CA SER A 49 -6.44 25.98 -5.83
C SER A 49 -5.24 26.78 -6.25
N PHE A 50 -4.05 26.18 -6.16
CA PHE A 50 -2.82 26.81 -6.60
C PHE A 50 -2.34 26.13 -7.90
N PRO A 51 -2.24 26.86 -9.02
CA PRO A 51 -1.71 26.29 -10.25
C PRO A 51 -0.30 25.70 -10.04
N GLN A 52 0.01 24.61 -10.75
CA GLN A 52 1.30 23.91 -10.69
C GLN A 52 1.61 23.24 -9.34
N SER A 53 0.65 23.19 -8.43
CA SER A 53 0.81 22.56 -7.12
C SER A 53 0.25 21.14 -7.11
N SER A 54 0.79 20.22 -7.91
CA SER A 54 0.34 18.82 -7.89
C SER A 54 1.37 17.93 -7.22
N GLN A 55 0.92 16.89 -6.50
CA GLN A 55 1.84 15.82 -6.04
C GLN A 55 2.57 15.11 -7.19
N TYR A 56 2.04 15.21 -8.41
CA TYR A 56 2.64 14.63 -9.61
C TYR A 56 3.64 15.56 -10.29
N ARG A 57 4.00 16.71 -9.69
CA ARG A 57 4.90 17.69 -10.33
C ARG A 57 6.27 17.11 -10.72
N ALA A 58 6.76 16.13 -9.95
CA ALA A 58 8.00 15.41 -10.24
C ALA A 58 7.83 14.18 -11.15
N GLY A 59 6.62 13.88 -11.63
CA GLY A 59 6.33 12.73 -12.50
C GLY A 59 6.44 11.36 -11.82
N GLY A 60 6.34 11.31 -10.48
CA GLY A 60 6.41 10.10 -9.65
C GLY A 60 5.05 9.44 -9.37
N VAL A 61 5.07 8.38 -8.57
CA VAL A 61 3.85 7.71 -8.07
C VAL A 61 3.09 8.59 -7.07
N SER A 62 1.84 8.20 -6.76
CA SER A 62 0.98 8.91 -5.80
C SER A 62 1.67 9.03 -4.43
N SER A 63 2.08 10.24 -4.07
CA SER A 63 2.69 10.61 -2.78
C SER A 63 1.71 11.38 -1.89
N CYS A 64 0.40 11.19 -2.12
CA CYS A 64 -0.67 11.88 -1.39
C CYS A 64 -0.59 11.67 0.12
N GLY A 65 -0.20 10.48 0.58
CA GLY A 65 0.00 10.19 2.01
C GLY A 65 1.08 11.08 2.64
N LEU A 66 2.21 11.26 1.94
CA LEU A 66 3.28 12.16 2.38
C LEU A 66 2.79 13.61 2.41
N ALA A 67 2.11 14.06 1.35
CA ALA A 67 1.58 15.42 1.27
C ALA A 67 0.56 15.70 2.39
N ALA A 68 -0.37 14.78 2.65
CA ALA A 68 -1.38 14.90 3.71
C ALA A 68 -0.76 14.95 5.10
N LEU A 69 0.19 14.08 5.41
CA LEU A 69 0.87 14.07 6.71
C LEU A 69 1.79 15.28 6.89
N ASN A 70 2.50 15.72 5.85
CA ASN A 70 3.32 16.92 5.91
C ASN A 70 2.48 18.18 6.05
N CYS A 71 1.30 18.23 5.41
CA CYS A 71 0.31 19.29 5.64
C CYS A 71 -0.13 19.32 7.10
N THR A 72 -0.50 18.16 7.66
CA THR A 72 -0.89 18.04 9.07
C THR A 72 0.21 18.56 9.99
N ARG A 73 1.45 18.14 9.75
CA ARG A 73 2.64 18.58 10.50
C ARG A 73 2.82 20.09 10.46
N ILE A 74 2.84 20.69 9.26
CA ILE A 74 3.04 22.14 9.07
C ILE A 74 1.92 22.94 9.75
N VAL A 75 0.68 22.46 9.67
CA VAL A 75 -0.48 23.11 10.28
C VAL A 75 -0.39 23.08 11.81
N PHE A 76 -0.02 21.94 12.40
CA PHE A 76 0.17 21.83 13.84
C PHE A 76 1.36 22.67 14.34
N GLU A 77 2.46 22.70 13.60
CA GLU A 77 3.61 23.57 13.90
C GLU A 77 3.23 25.07 13.84
N THR A 78 2.37 25.45 12.90
CA THR A 78 1.90 26.84 12.78
C THR A 78 0.96 27.23 13.92
N GLU A 79 0.21 26.28 14.48
CA GLU A 79 -0.73 26.51 15.59
C GLU A 79 -0.01 26.97 16.87
N GLU A 80 1.26 26.60 17.06
CA GLU A 80 2.10 27.09 18.17
C GLU A 80 2.25 28.63 18.15
N ASN A 81 2.14 29.25 16.98
CA ASN A 81 2.17 30.72 16.81
C ASN A 81 0.78 31.37 16.95
N GLY A 82 -0.27 30.58 17.11
CA GLY A 82 -1.66 31.00 17.24
C GLY A 82 -2.58 30.47 16.12
N GLN A 83 -3.89 30.43 16.40
CA GLN A 83 -4.88 29.89 15.46
C GLN A 83 -5.12 30.78 14.23
N ASN A 84 -5.14 32.10 14.42
CA ASN A 84 -5.32 33.05 13.32
C ASN A 84 -4.13 33.01 12.34
N SER A 85 -2.93 32.64 12.80
CA SER A 85 -1.79 32.41 11.91
C SER A 85 -2.00 31.17 11.04
N VAL A 86 -2.59 30.09 11.57
CA VAL A 86 -2.84 28.87 10.79
C VAL A 86 -3.64 29.18 9.53
N LEU A 87 -4.76 29.90 9.66
CA LEU A 87 -5.61 30.23 8.52
C LEU A 87 -4.92 31.11 7.49
N LYS A 88 -4.18 32.13 7.94
CA LYS A 88 -3.42 32.99 7.03
C LYS A 88 -2.34 32.21 6.29
N THR A 89 -1.65 31.31 7.00
CA THR A 89 -0.58 30.49 6.44
C THR A 89 -1.11 29.54 5.36
N ILE A 90 -2.14 28.74 5.64
CA ILE A 90 -2.66 27.76 4.66
C ILE A 90 -3.28 28.39 3.41
N LEU A 91 -3.69 29.66 3.46
CA LEU A 91 -4.19 30.42 2.31
C LEU A 91 -3.07 30.94 1.38
N THR A 92 -1.80 30.71 1.73
CA THR A 92 -0.65 31.13 0.90
C THR A 92 -0.20 30.03 -0.07
N PRO A 93 0.26 30.41 -1.28
CA PRO A 93 0.86 29.46 -2.21
C PRO A 93 2.14 28.83 -1.65
N ASP A 94 2.93 29.60 -0.89
CA ASP A 94 4.19 29.13 -0.31
C ASP A 94 3.98 27.96 0.65
N THR A 95 2.90 28.00 1.43
CA THR A 95 2.55 26.88 2.33
C THR A 95 2.20 25.63 1.54
N THR A 96 1.42 25.75 0.47
CA THR A 96 1.10 24.60 -0.40
C THR A 96 2.36 24.04 -1.07
N ASN A 97 3.27 24.90 -1.52
CA ASN A 97 4.54 24.46 -2.10
C ASN A 97 5.41 23.73 -1.09
N ASN A 98 5.49 24.22 0.15
CA ASN A 98 6.22 23.58 1.24
C ASN A 98 5.60 22.23 1.62
N ILE A 99 4.27 22.15 1.65
CA ILE A 99 3.54 20.89 1.85
C ILE A 99 3.94 19.85 0.80
N LEU A 100 4.02 20.25 -0.46
CA LEU A 100 4.31 19.33 -1.58
C LEU A 100 5.79 19.03 -1.76
N THR A 101 6.72 19.73 -1.09
CA THR A 101 8.16 19.42 -1.20
C THR A 101 8.49 18.00 -0.78
N VAL A 102 7.75 17.40 0.16
CA VAL A 102 7.94 15.97 0.51
C VAL A 102 7.70 15.02 -0.66
N SER A 103 6.81 15.39 -1.57
CA SER A 103 6.49 14.59 -2.76
C SER A 103 7.63 14.57 -3.76
N ASP A 104 8.44 15.62 -3.84
CA ASP A 104 9.55 15.71 -4.81
C ASP A 104 10.76 14.87 -4.43
N MET A 105 11.02 14.70 -3.14
CA MET A 105 12.17 13.87 -2.73
C MET A 105 11.84 12.39 -2.69
N TRP A 106 10.55 12.02 -2.72
CA TRP A 106 10.16 10.63 -2.84
C TRP A 106 10.22 10.19 -4.30
N SER A 107 11.27 9.44 -4.64
CA SER A 107 11.49 8.89 -5.98
C SER A 107 11.03 7.44 -6.14
N GLY A 108 10.69 6.75 -5.04
CA GLY A 108 10.27 5.36 -5.08
C GLY A 108 8.90 5.17 -5.73
N SER A 109 8.66 4.00 -6.31
CA SER A 109 7.38 3.64 -6.95
C SER A 109 6.40 2.91 -6.03
N SER A 110 6.82 2.59 -4.81
CA SER A 110 6.01 1.86 -3.85
C SER A 110 4.82 2.69 -3.37
N HIS A 111 3.68 2.02 -3.18
CA HIS A 111 2.55 2.59 -2.47
C HIS A 111 2.95 2.85 -1.01
N LEU A 112 2.57 4.03 -0.49
CA LEU A 112 2.91 4.46 0.86
C LEU A 112 1.66 4.40 1.73
N GLU A 113 1.64 3.44 2.66
CA GLU A 113 0.57 3.29 3.64
C GLU A 113 0.72 4.34 4.75
N VAL A 114 -0.40 4.92 5.19
CA VAL A 114 -0.38 5.99 6.20
C VAL A 114 0.18 5.51 7.53
N ASP A 115 -0.11 4.26 7.92
CA ASP A 115 0.43 3.66 9.15
C ASP A 115 1.96 3.59 9.13
N ASP A 116 2.56 3.18 8.00
CA ASP A 116 4.01 3.11 7.83
C ASP A 116 4.64 4.50 7.83
N LEU A 117 4.00 5.46 7.17
CA LEU A 117 4.44 6.85 7.16
C LEU A 117 4.44 7.43 8.57
N LEU A 118 3.42 7.18 9.39
CA LEU A 118 3.35 7.68 10.76
C LEU A 118 4.50 7.19 11.65
N GLN A 119 5.12 6.05 11.32
CA GLN A 119 6.31 5.55 12.04
C GLN A 119 7.61 6.28 11.68
N LEU A 120 7.63 7.06 10.61
CA LEU A 120 8.83 7.79 10.22
C LEU A 120 9.22 8.82 11.29
N PRO A 121 10.52 9.04 11.55
CA PRO A 121 10.97 10.06 12.50
C PRO A 121 10.40 11.46 12.22
N LEU A 122 10.17 11.77 10.94
CA LEU A 122 9.54 13.02 10.50
C LEU A 122 8.13 13.23 11.10
N PHE A 123 7.32 12.17 11.17
CA PHE A 123 5.92 12.26 11.58
C PHE A 123 5.70 11.84 13.02
N SER A 124 6.31 10.73 13.48
CA SER A 124 6.19 10.23 14.86
C SER A 124 6.59 11.25 15.95
N ARG A 125 7.41 12.26 15.61
CA ARG A 125 7.83 13.31 16.55
C ARG A 125 6.84 14.47 16.66
N SER A 126 6.05 14.70 15.61
CA SER A 126 5.22 15.89 15.41
C SER A 126 3.74 15.58 15.36
N LEU A 127 3.36 14.31 15.18
CA LEU A 127 2.00 13.83 15.03
C LEU A 127 1.73 12.73 16.06
N ASN A 128 0.55 12.79 16.69
CA ASN A 128 0.07 11.74 17.57
C ASN A 128 -1.18 11.09 16.96
N LEU A 129 -1.09 9.82 16.60
CA LEU A 129 -2.24 9.04 16.14
C LEU A 129 -3.15 8.73 17.33
N ILE A 130 -4.39 9.19 17.27
CA ILE A 130 -5.38 9.03 18.33
C ILE A 130 -6.24 7.79 18.10
N GLU A 131 -6.72 7.62 16.87
CA GLU A 131 -7.67 6.57 16.51
C GLU A 131 -7.59 6.27 15.02
N THR A 132 -7.77 5.00 14.66
CA THR A 132 -7.94 4.56 13.27
C THR A 132 -9.31 3.91 13.12
N GLN A 133 -10.07 4.38 12.13
CA GLN A 133 -11.38 3.84 11.77
C GLN A 133 -11.30 3.18 10.39
N TYR A 134 -11.96 2.03 10.23
CA TYR A 134 -12.20 1.40 8.93
C TYR A 134 -13.70 1.32 8.69
N SER A 135 -14.18 1.76 7.53
CA SER A 135 -15.62 1.77 7.23
C SER A 135 -15.88 1.88 5.74
N GLU A 136 -17.12 1.56 5.33
CA GLU A 136 -17.59 1.80 3.97
C GLU A 136 -17.73 3.30 3.68
N VAL A 137 -17.40 3.70 2.45
CA VAL A 137 -17.56 5.07 1.96
C VAL A 137 -19.04 5.41 1.84
N SER A 138 -19.55 6.12 2.83
CA SER A 138 -20.88 6.71 2.80
C SER A 138 -20.88 8.03 3.56
N THR A 139 -21.79 8.94 3.20
CA THR A 139 -21.93 10.21 3.92
C THR A 139 -22.15 10.01 5.41
N LYS A 140 -22.88 8.96 5.82
CA LYS A 140 -23.13 8.65 7.23
C LYS A 140 -21.86 8.28 7.98
N GLN A 141 -21.00 7.44 7.38
CA GLN A 141 -19.75 7.01 8.01
C GLN A 141 -18.71 8.14 8.02
N LEU A 142 -18.64 8.94 6.95
CA LEU A 142 -17.78 10.13 6.92
C LEU A 142 -18.23 11.19 7.94
N LEU A 143 -19.55 11.39 8.11
CA LEU A 143 -20.09 12.26 9.16
C LEU A 143 -19.75 11.73 10.55
N HIS A 144 -19.75 10.40 10.75
CA HIS A 144 -19.33 9.80 12.01
C HIS A 144 -17.85 10.09 12.30
N LEU A 145 -16.95 9.87 11.33
CA LEU A 145 -15.53 10.21 11.43
C LEU A 145 -15.34 11.70 11.79
N LEU A 146 -16.05 12.60 11.11
CA LEU A 146 -15.94 14.03 11.36
C LEU A 146 -16.45 14.44 12.74
N ARG A 147 -17.43 13.73 13.31
CA ARG A 147 -17.88 13.96 14.69
C ARG A 147 -16.82 13.54 15.69
N GLN A 148 -16.20 12.39 15.47
CA GLN A 148 -15.07 11.95 16.28
C GLN A 148 -13.89 12.92 16.20
N LEU A 149 -13.68 13.56 15.04
CA LEU A 149 -12.71 14.64 14.86
C LEU A 149 -13.13 15.91 15.60
N GLU A 150 -14.40 16.30 15.50
CA GLU A 150 -14.98 17.47 16.17
C GLU A 150 -14.87 17.37 17.70
N ASP A 151 -15.05 16.18 18.26
CA ASP A 151 -14.96 15.90 19.70
C ASP A 151 -13.54 16.09 20.28
N ARG A 152 -12.51 16.23 19.42
CA ARG A 152 -11.12 16.43 19.88
C ARG A 152 -10.87 17.87 20.34
N ASN A 153 -10.13 18.01 21.42
CA ASN A 153 -9.72 19.33 21.92
C ASN A 153 -8.65 19.93 21.02
N GLY A 154 -8.77 21.23 20.70
CA GLY A 154 -7.78 21.93 19.89
C GLY A 154 -7.87 21.58 18.40
N ILE A 155 -6.75 21.79 17.71
CA ILE A 155 -6.59 21.46 16.30
C ILE A 155 -6.40 19.93 16.14
N ALA A 156 -7.03 19.36 15.13
CA ALA A 156 -6.91 17.94 14.83
C ALA A 156 -7.05 17.69 13.32
N ALA A 157 -6.67 16.51 12.88
CA ALA A 157 -6.71 16.09 11.48
C ALA A 157 -7.31 14.68 11.35
N ALA A 158 -7.98 14.42 10.24
CA ALA A 158 -8.32 13.09 9.77
C ALA A 158 -7.65 12.86 8.40
N VAL A 159 -6.75 11.88 8.33
CA VAL A 159 -6.15 11.42 7.07
C VAL A 159 -6.95 10.24 6.57
N ILE A 160 -7.67 10.44 5.46
CA ILE A 160 -8.65 9.49 4.91
C ILE A 160 -8.05 8.83 3.69
N THR A 161 -7.80 7.53 3.78
CA THR A 161 -7.24 6.72 2.70
C THR A 161 -8.34 5.85 2.10
N ARG A 162 -8.49 5.94 0.79
CA ARG A 162 -9.26 5.03 -0.06
C ARG A 162 -8.44 4.81 -1.33
N PRO A 163 -7.60 3.76 -1.40
CA PRO A 163 -6.61 3.63 -2.47
C PRO A 163 -7.20 3.83 -3.88
N PRO A 164 -6.55 4.61 -4.75
CA PRO A 164 -5.25 5.28 -4.57
C PRO A 164 -5.33 6.68 -3.92
N GLU A 165 -6.51 7.10 -3.44
CA GLU A 165 -6.77 8.46 -2.95
C GLU A 165 -6.44 8.58 -1.46
N ILE A 166 -5.70 9.62 -1.08
CA ILE A 166 -5.53 10.04 0.32
C ILE A 166 -5.87 11.51 0.43
N ILE A 167 -6.82 11.83 1.30
CA ILE A 167 -7.37 13.18 1.51
C ILE A 167 -7.19 13.57 2.96
N LEU A 168 -6.82 14.83 3.20
CA LEU A 168 -6.72 15.39 4.54
C LEU A 168 -7.98 16.20 4.85
N CYS A 169 -8.55 16.00 6.04
CA CYS A 169 -9.55 16.89 6.62
C CYS A 169 -9.05 17.42 7.97
N LEU A 170 -8.85 18.73 8.09
CA LEU A 170 -8.46 19.42 9.31
C LEU A 170 -9.69 19.94 10.03
N LYS A 171 -9.65 19.92 11.36
CA LYS A 171 -10.51 20.69 12.25
C LYS A 171 -9.68 21.78 12.91
N ILE A 172 -10.02 23.03 12.62
CA ILE A 172 -9.36 24.22 13.18
C ILE A 172 -10.38 24.96 14.05
N PRO A 173 -10.21 24.98 15.38
CA PRO A 173 -11.03 25.84 16.24
C PRO A 173 -10.67 27.31 16.02
N VAL A 174 -11.69 28.16 15.88
CA VAL A 174 -11.55 29.61 15.69
C VAL A 174 -12.34 30.34 16.76
N TYR A 175 -11.66 31.13 17.60
CA TYR A 175 -12.31 31.98 18.60
C TYR A 175 -12.71 33.33 18.02
N GLN A 176 -14.02 33.59 17.95
CA GLN A 176 -14.52 34.92 17.67
C GLN A 176 -14.46 35.80 18.92
N MET A 177 -14.19 37.09 18.76
CA MET A 177 -14.22 38.04 19.88
C MET A 177 -15.58 37.98 20.58
N GLY A 178 -15.56 37.66 21.89
CA GLY A 178 -16.75 37.60 22.73
C GLY A 178 -17.44 36.23 22.80
N SER A 179 -16.97 35.20 22.08
CA SER A 179 -17.47 33.83 22.24
C SER A 179 -16.55 33.00 23.13
N ALA A 180 -17.12 32.32 24.13
CA ALA A 180 -16.39 31.34 24.93
C ALA A 180 -16.25 29.98 24.23
N ILE A 181 -17.10 29.71 23.23
CA ILE A 181 -17.13 28.46 22.49
C ILE A 181 -16.47 28.70 21.12
N PRO A 182 -15.42 27.94 20.75
CA PRO A 182 -14.80 28.09 19.44
C PRO A 182 -15.75 27.60 18.35
N LEU A 183 -15.73 28.29 17.21
CA LEU A 183 -16.32 27.78 15.98
C LEU A 183 -15.35 26.76 15.37
N ASN A 184 -15.84 25.58 15.00
CA ASN A 184 -15.04 24.58 14.31
C ASN A 184 -15.05 24.85 12.81
N LEU A 185 -13.89 25.13 12.23
CA LEU A 185 -13.71 25.20 10.80
C LEU A 185 -13.14 23.88 10.30
N PHE A 186 -13.77 23.30 9.28
CA PHE A 186 -13.29 22.11 8.60
C PHE A 186 -12.61 22.51 7.30
N VAL A 187 -11.39 22.00 7.08
CA VAL A 187 -10.60 22.29 5.89
C VAL A 187 -10.21 20.98 5.22
N ILE A 188 -10.64 20.79 3.97
CA ILE A 188 -10.23 19.65 3.16
C ILE A 188 -9.04 20.09 2.30
N PHE A 189 -7.95 19.33 2.38
CA PHE A 189 -6.81 19.45 1.49
C PHE A 189 -6.72 18.20 0.62
N ASP A 190 -6.63 18.44 -0.69
CA ASP A 190 -6.53 17.41 -1.71
C ASP A 190 -5.34 17.70 -2.62
N SER A 191 -4.35 16.82 -2.62
CA SER A 191 -3.15 16.96 -3.43
C SER A 191 -3.32 16.53 -4.88
N HIS A 192 -4.46 15.94 -5.24
CA HIS A 192 -4.75 15.49 -6.60
C HIS A 192 -5.35 16.63 -7.44
N PRO A 193 -4.99 16.74 -8.73
CA PRO A 193 -5.76 17.58 -9.65
C PRO A 193 -7.14 16.97 -9.86
N ARG A 194 -8.20 17.79 -9.82
CA ARG A 194 -9.59 17.37 -10.04
C ARG A 194 -10.35 18.33 -10.93
N PRO A 195 -11.52 17.97 -11.47
CA PRO A 195 -12.36 18.93 -12.20
C PRO A 195 -12.68 20.22 -11.42
N SER A 196 -12.74 20.16 -10.08
CA SER A 196 -12.92 21.31 -9.19
C SER A 196 -11.65 22.16 -8.98
N HIS A 197 -10.47 21.62 -9.29
CA HIS A 197 -9.18 22.28 -9.17
C HIS A 197 -8.22 21.61 -10.17
N PRO A 198 -8.38 21.88 -11.49
CA PRO A 198 -7.68 21.12 -12.52
C PRO A 198 -6.17 21.37 -12.53
N ASP A 199 -5.75 22.53 -12.01
CA ASP A 199 -4.39 23.03 -12.13
C ASP A 199 -3.45 22.61 -10.98
N GLY A 200 -3.92 21.85 -9.99
CA GLY A 200 -3.11 21.43 -8.84
C GLY A 200 -3.94 21.06 -7.62
N ALA A 201 -3.36 21.19 -6.44
CA ALA A 201 -3.96 20.86 -5.17
C ALA A 201 -5.10 21.82 -4.84
N GLY A 202 -6.14 21.27 -4.22
CA GLY A 202 -7.33 21.97 -3.78
C GLY A 202 -7.40 22.11 -2.27
N TRP A 203 -7.87 23.28 -1.84
CA TRP A 203 -8.30 23.59 -0.49
C TRP A 203 -9.79 23.90 -0.50
N LEU A 204 -10.53 23.35 0.46
CA LEU A 204 -11.95 23.66 0.65
C LEU A 204 -12.21 23.93 2.13
N PHE A 205 -12.81 25.08 2.41
CA PHE A 205 -13.07 25.59 3.75
C PHE A 205 -14.58 25.61 3.98
N THR A 206 -15.04 25.03 5.08
CA THR A 206 -16.46 24.99 5.46
C THR A 206 -16.62 24.93 6.97
N THR A 207 -17.65 25.58 7.49
CA THR A 207 -18.02 25.54 8.92
C THR A 207 -19.05 24.46 9.23
N SER A 208 -19.54 23.76 8.21
CA SER A 208 -20.61 22.77 8.30
C SER A 208 -20.03 21.36 8.17
N ILE A 209 -20.15 20.59 9.24
CA ILE A 209 -19.73 19.19 9.27
C ILE A 209 -20.49 18.34 8.23
N ASN A 210 -21.77 18.66 7.97
CA ASN A 210 -22.58 17.94 6.99
C ASN A 210 -22.07 18.22 5.57
N ASP A 211 -21.82 19.49 5.24
CA ASP A 211 -21.32 19.85 3.92
C ASP A 211 -19.92 19.25 3.70
N THR A 212 -19.06 19.29 4.71
CA THR A 212 -17.76 18.58 4.71
C THR A 212 -17.91 17.09 4.37
N SER A 213 -18.84 16.40 5.04
CA SER A 213 -19.09 14.96 4.80
C SER A 213 -19.59 14.68 3.38
N HIS A 214 -20.41 15.57 2.82
CA HIS A 214 -20.90 15.47 1.45
C HIS A 214 -19.78 15.73 0.43
N HIS A 215 -18.90 16.68 0.70
CA HIS A 215 -17.73 16.94 -0.12
C HIS A 215 -16.76 15.77 -0.13
N LEU A 216 -16.41 15.23 1.05
CA LEU A 216 -15.60 14.02 1.15
C LEU A 216 -16.25 12.84 0.41
N TYR A 217 -17.56 12.65 0.55
CA TYR A 217 -18.27 11.61 -0.20
C TYR A 217 -18.19 11.84 -1.72
N SER A 218 -18.33 13.08 -2.18
CA SER A 218 -18.23 13.39 -3.61
C SER A 218 -16.85 13.11 -4.21
N ILE A 219 -15.80 13.20 -3.38
CA ILE A 219 -14.41 12.91 -3.77
C ILE A 219 -14.14 11.40 -3.73
N LEU A 220 -14.61 10.71 -2.67
CA LEU A 220 -14.24 9.33 -2.37
C LEU A 220 -15.23 8.29 -2.93
N ALA A 221 -16.43 8.69 -3.35
CA ALA A 221 -17.43 7.76 -3.84
C ALA A 221 -16.95 6.99 -5.07
N VAL A 222 -17.08 5.66 -5.02
CA VAL A 222 -16.86 4.80 -6.17
C VAL A 222 -18.03 4.95 -7.15
N ASP A 223 -17.72 4.96 -8.45
CA ASP A 223 -18.76 4.87 -9.47
C ASP A 223 -19.57 3.58 -9.27
N ARG A 224 -20.89 3.74 -9.03
CA ARG A 224 -21.80 2.61 -8.80
C ARG A 224 -21.80 1.59 -9.93
N ARG A 225 -21.40 1.98 -11.14
CA ARG A 225 -21.26 1.06 -12.28
C ARG A 225 -20.16 0.04 -12.04
N ILE A 226 -19.05 0.45 -11.43
CA ILE A 226 -17.94 -0.44 -11.05
C ILE A 226 -18.39 -1.38 -9.93
N LEU A 227 -19.12 -0.86 -8.95
CA LEU A 227 -19.65 -1.68 -7.84
C LEU A 227 -20.65 -2.74 -8.29
N ASN A 228 -21.40 -2.48 -9.36
CA ASN A 228 -22.38 -3.40 -9.91
C ASN A 228 -21.79 -4.36 -10.94
N ASP A 229 -20.48 -4.32 -11.22
CA ASP A 229 -19.84 -5.22 -12.16
C ASP A 229 -19.69 -6.63 -11.53
N PRO A 230 -20.38 -7.66 -12.06
CA PRO A 230 -20.28 -9.01 -11.51
C PRO A 230 -18.89 -9.62 -11.65
N SER A 231 -18.03 -9.09 -12.52
CA SER A 231 -16.66 -9.55 -12.70
C SER A 231 -15.68 -9.00 -11.66
N MET A 232 -16.06 -7.96 -10.92
CA MET A 232 -15.19 -7.25 -9.95
C MET A 232 -15.75 -7.24 -8.53
N GLN A 233 -16.63 -8.19 -8.16
CA GLN A 233 -17.40 -8.07 -6.91
C GLN A 233 -16.53 -7.89 -5.66
N TRP A 234 -15.42 -8.62 -5.54
CA TRP A 234 -14.56 -8.54 -4.35
C TRP A 234 -13.60 -7.35 -4.41
N GLU A 235 -13.07 -7.00 -5.59
CA GLU A 235 -12.24 -5.81 -5.78
C GLU A 235 -13.06 -4.54 -5.53
N ALA A 236 -14.30 -4.50 -6.05
CA ALA A 236 -15.24 -3.40 -5.85
C ALA A 236 -15.59 -3.20 -4.37
N GLN A 237 -15.71 -4.28 -3.59
CA GLN A 237 -15.91 -4.19 -2.15
C GLN A 237 -14.72 -3.52 -1.46
N LEU A 238 -13.48 -3.88 -1.81
CA LEU A 238 -12.29 -3.24 -1.27
C LEU A 238 -12.22 -1.75 -1.62
N LEU A 239 -12.59 -1.39 -2.86
CA LEU A 239 -12.62 0.00 -3.31
C LEU A 239 -13.68 0.88 -2.62
N ASN A 240 -14.71 0.26 -2.04
CA ASN A 240 -15.78 0.94 -1.33
C ASN A 240 -15.50 1.16 0.16
N HIS A 241 -14.31 0.80 0.65
CA HIS A 241 -13.89 1.05 2.03
C HIS A 241 -12.87 2.17 2.12
N PHE A 242 -12.88 2.89 3.24
CA PHE A 242 -11.84 3.84 3.60
C PHE A 242 -11.28 3.51 4.98
N SER A 243 -10.06 3.96 5.23
CA SER A 243 -9.47 4.08 6.55
C SER A 243 -9.30 5.55 6.92
N GLY A 244 -9.76 5.96 8.09
CA GLY A 244 -9.59 7.32 8.63
C GLY A 244 -8.65 7.30 9.83
N HIS A 245 -7.56 8.06 9.76
CA HIS A 245 -6.58 8.20 10.84
C HIS A 245 -6.79 9.55 11.51
N ILE A 246 -7.32 9.58 12.73
CA ILE A 246 -7.47 10.80 13.52
C ILE A 246 -6.15 11.10 14.22
N ILE A 247 -5.58 12.25 13.91
CA ILE A 247 -4.27 12.69 14.36
C ILE A 247 -4.43 14.03 15.10
N ALA A 248 -3.71 14.18 16.20
CA ALA A 248 -3.63 15.41 16.98
C ALA A 248 -2.17 15.83 17.17
N PRO A 249 -1.89 17.10 17.49
CA PRO A 249 -0.57 17.49 17.94
C PRO A 249 -0.20 16.71 19.23
N PRO A 250 1.07 16.38 19.45
CA PRO A 250 1.52 15.76 20.69
C PRO A 250 1.17 16.63 21.90
N ASP A 251 0.83 15.98 23.03
CA ASP A 251 0.56 16.63 24.31
C ASP A 251 1.84 17.21 24.93
N LYS A 252 2.49 18.17 24.26
CA LYS A 252 3.76 18.78 24.68
C LYS A 252 3.57 20.09 25.42
N ARG A 253 2.39 20.32 26.01
CA ARG A 253 2.13 21.43 26.95
C ARG A 253 2.98 21.26 28.21
N GLY A 254 4.27 21.58 28.14
CA GLY A 254 5.04 21.87 29.35
C GLY A 254 6.56 21.81 29.32
N GLN A 255 7.24 21.06 28.45
CA GLN A 255 8.65 20.71 28.76
C GLN A 255 9.75 21.13 27.81
N HIS A 256 9.52 21.42 26.53
CA HIS A 256 10.61 21.82 25.65
C HIS A 256 10.17 22.88 24.65
N GLY A 257 9.97 24.11 25.13
CA GLY A 257 9.83 25.28 24.28
C GLY A 257 11.09 25.46 23.42
N GLY A 258 10.91 25.49 22.10
CA GLY A 258 11.88 26.05 21.14
C GLY A 258 13.10 25.18 20.74
N ALA A 259 13.47 24.14 21.49
CA ALA A 259 14.69 23.37 21.20
C ALA A 259 14.58 22.35 20.05
N PHE A 260 13.41 22.23 19.42
CA PHE A 260 13.15 21.23 18.38
C PHE A 260 13.30 21.74 16.94
N TYR A 261 13.53 23.04 16.75
CA TYR A 261 13.75 23.67 15.45
C TYR A 261 15.22 24.02 15.24
N ASP A 262 16.12 23.08 15.51
CA ASP A 262 17.46 23.16 14.93
C ASP A 262 17.34 22.76 13.44
N PRO A 263 17.59 23.67 12.48
CA PRO A 263 17.49 23.37 11.06
C PRO A 263 18.36 22.18 10.64
N GLU A 264 19.54 22.02 11.26
CA GLU A 264 20.46 20.92 10.97
C GLU A 264 19.86 19.58 11.41
N VAL A 265 19.26 19.55 12.62
CA VAL A 265 18.56 18.35 13.11
C VAL A 265 17.36 18.02 12.23
N GLN A 266 16.63 19.03 11.76
CA GLN A 266 15.46 18.80 10.92
C GLN A 266 15.83 18.25 9.54
N GLU A 267 16.92 18.75 8.95
CA GLU A 267 17.48 18.20 7.72
C GLU A 267 17.91 16.73 7.90
N VAL A 268 18.58 16.40 9.00
CA VAL A 268 18.96 15.02 9.32
C VAL A 268 17.73 14.12 9.49
N ILE A 269 16.68 14.60 10.18
CA ILE A 269 15.42 13.86 10.35
C ILE A 269 14.76 13.59 8.99
N TRP A 270 14.75 14.59 8.11
CA TRP A 270 14.25 14.48 6.75
C TRP A 270 15.01 13.42 5.97
N ASN A 271 16.32 13.61 5.81
CA ASN A 271 17.19 12.70 5.06
C ASN A 271 17.10 11.26 5.59
N THR A 272 17.04 11.09 6.92
CA THR A 272 16.88 9.78 7.54
C THR A 272 15.51 9.16 7.23
N SER A 273 14.43 9.94 7.29
CA SER A 273 13.08 9.45 7.01
C SER A 273 12.93 8.98 5.56
N PHE A 274 13.44 9.75 4.58
CA PHE A 274 13.43 9.33 3.18
C PHE A 274 14.38 8.16 2.91
N ARG A 275 15.51 8.07 3.62
CA ARG A 275 16.39 6.90 3.53
C ARG A 275 15.70 5.64 4.05
N ILE A 276 14.97 5.73 5.17
CA ILE A 276 14.18 4.61 5.71
C ILE A 276 13.12 4.18 4.69
N LEU A 277 12.37 5.11 4.11
CA LEU A 277 11.38 4.81 3.07
C LEU A 277 12.02 4.14 1.84
N GLY A 278 13.15 4.65 1.38
CA GLY A 278 13.89 4.05 0.27
C GLY A 278 14.31 2.61 0.56
N LEU A 279 14.85 2.37 1.76
CA LEU A 279 15.23 1.01 2.20
C LEU A 279 14.02 0.09 2.36
N GLN A 280 12.87 0.58 2.82
CA GLN A 280 11.63 -0.19 2.91
C GLN A 280 11.10 -0.58 1.53
N ALA A 281 11.13 0.34 0.57
CA ALA A 281 10.76 0.07 -0.82
C ALA A 281 11.70 -0.97 -1.48
N GLU A 282 13.02 -0.80 -1.34
CA GLU A 282 14.01 -1.76 -1.83
C GLU A 282 13.78 -3.15 -1.20
N LEU A 283 13.52 -3.22 0.10
CA LEU A 283 13.24 -4.46 0.81
C LEU A 283 11.96 -5.13 0.32
N ALA A 284 10.88 -4.36 0.09
CA ALA A 284 9.63 -4.87 -0.44
C ALA A 284 9.80 -5.41 -1.88
N GLU A 285 10.53 -4.70 -2.74
CA GLU A 285 10.85 -5.15 -4.10
C GLU A 285 11.66 -6.44 -4.08
N MET A 286 12.69 -6.52 -3.23
CA MET A 286 13.52 -7.71 -3.08
C MET A 286 12.74 -8.91 -2.56
N LYS A 287 11.80 -8.71 -1.63
CA LYS A 287 10.89 -9.77 -1.16
C LYS A 287 9.99 -10.28 -2.28
N ASN A 288 9.33 -9.38 -3.02
CA ASN A 288 8.49 -9.75 -4.15
C ASN A 288 9.29 -10.52 -5.22
N ARG A 289 10.49 -10.05 -5.57
CA ARG A 289 11.37 -10.74 -6.52
C ARG A 289 11.77 -12.14 -6.02
N LYS A 290 12.05 -12.28 -4.73
CA LYS A 290 12.35 -13.58 -4.11
C LYS A 290 11.16 -14.53 -4.25
N GLU A 291 9.95 -14.10 -3.88
CA GLU A 291 8.73 -14.93 -3.96
C GLU A 291 8.42 -15.36 -5.40
N VAL A 292 8.57 -14.45 -6.37
CA VAL A 292 8.42 -14.77 -7.80
C VAL A 292 9.44 -15.83 -8.25
N LEU A 293 10.71 -15.68 -7.87
CA LEU A 293 11.76 -16.65 -8.22
C LEU A 293 11.54 -18.00 -7.54
N GLU A 294 11.09 -18.02 -6.29
CA GLU A 294 10.72 -19.26 -5.58
C GLU A 294 9.55 -19.97 -6.28
N GLY A 295 8.54 -19.23 -6.73
CA GLY A 295 7.43 -19.76 -7.52
C GLY A 295 7.87 -20.34 -8.88
N ILE A 296 8.81 -19.68 -9.56
CA ILE A 296 9.38 -20.16 -10.83
C ILE A 296 10.23 -21.42 -10.61
N ASN A 297 11.09 -21.42 -9.60
CA ASN A 297 11.93 -22.57 -9.26
C ASN A 297 11.08 -23.80 -8.95
N LYS A 298 10.01 -23.65 -8.15
CA LYS A 298 9.08 -24.73 -7.87
C LYS A 298 8.43 -25.30 -9.13
N ARG A 299 8.01 -24.43 -10.06
CA ARG A 299 7.45 -24.88 -11.35
C ARG A 299 8.47 -25.68 -12.17
N TYR A 300 9.74 -25.26 -12.17
CA TYR A 300 10.80 -26.01 -12.86
C TYR A 300 11.11 -27.34 -12.20
N GLU A 301 11.06 -27.43 -10.88
CA GLU A 301 11.20 -28.71 -10.15
C GLU A 301 10.06 -29.66 -10.53
N ASP A 302 8.81 -29.18 -10.53
CA ASP A 302 7.64 -29.97 -10.95
C ASP A 302 7.76 -30.47 -12.40
N GLU A 303 8.27 -29.63 -13.31
CA GLU A 303 8.50 -29.99 -14.71
C GLU A 303 9.64 -31.02 -14.87
N GLN A 304 10.73 -30.85 -14.13
CA GLN A 304 11.82 -31.84 -14.12
C GLN A 304 11.32 -33.20 -13.61
N ASP A 305 10.49 -33.23 -12.58
CA ASP A 305 9.92 -34.46 -12.05
C ASP A 305 8.90 -35.10 -13.01
N ALA A 306 8.13 -34.31 -13.76
CA ALA A 306 7.28 -34.81 -14.84
C ALA A 306 8.13 -35.48 -15.93
N VAL A 307 9.16 -34.79 -16.44
CA VAL A 307 10.06 -35.33 -17.47
C VAL A 307 10.79 -36.60 -16.99
N ARG A 308 11.17 -36.67 -15.70
CA ARG A 308 11.78 -37.87 -15.12
C ARG A 308 10.81 -39.05 -15.11
N ARG A 309 9.55 -38.82 -14.72
CA ARG A 309 8.50 -39.85 -14.75
C ARG A 309 8.25 -40.35 -16.18
N ASP A 310 8.11 -39.44 -17.14
CA ASP A 310 7.91 -39.80 -18.55
C ASP A 310 9.09 -40.61 -19.10
N ARG A 311 10.32 -40.24 -18.73
CA ARG A 311 11.52 -41.00 -19.11
C ARG A 311 11.55 -42.39 -18.51
N GLU A 312 11.13 -42.55 -17.26
CA GLU A 312 11.04 -43.85 -16.60
C GLU A 312 9.94 -44.73 -17.23
N GLU A 313 8.78 -44.15 -17.56
CA GLU A 313 7.70 -44.84 -18.26
C GLU A 313 8.12 -45.29 -19.66
N ALA A 314 8.74 -44.40 -20.45
CA ALA A 314 9.26 -44.73 -21.77
C ALA A 314 10.30 -45.85 -21.72
N ARG A 315 11.18 -45.85 -20.70
CA ARG A 315 12.15 -46.93 -20.47
C ARG A 315 11.47 -48.26 -20.17
N ARG A 316 10.44 -48.28 -19.31
CA ARG A 316 9.65 -49.49 -19.04
C ARG A 316 9.00 -50.01 -20.32
N ARG A 317 8.46 -49.11 -21.15
CA ARG A 317 7.82 -49.48 -22.42
C ARG A 317 8.79 -50.10 -23.41
N ILE A 318 10.01 -49.56 -23.50
CA ILE A 318 11.08 -50.14 -24.33
C ILE A 318 11.43 -51.55 -23.85
N GLN A 319 11.60 -51.74 -22.54
CA GLN A 319 11.92 -53.05 -21.97
C GLN A 319 10.81 -54.08 -22.23
N GLU A 320 9.54 -53.72 -22.05
CA GLU A 320 8.40 -54.58 -22.40
C GLU A 320 8.43 -55.00 -23.88
N LEU A 321 8.72 -54.04 -24.77
CA LEU A 321 8.83 -54.31 -26.21
C LEU A 321 10.00 -55.25 -26.52
N GLU A 322 11.16 -55.06 -25.89
CA GLU A 322 12.32 -55.96 -26.02
C GLU A 322 11.97 -57.38 -25.57
N GLU A 323 11.32 -57.54 -24.41
CA GLU A 323 10.88 -58.85 -23.91
C GLU A 323 9.89 -59.53 -24.86
N THR A 324 8.90 -58.78 -25.39
CA THR A 324 7.96 -59.33 -26.38
C THR A 324 8.66 -59.73 -27.69
N ASN A 325 9.64 -58.94 -28.14
CA ASN A 325 10.41 -59.24 -29.34
C ASN A 325 11.26 -60.51 -29.16
N ASP A 326 11.90 -60.68 -28.00
CA ASP A 326 12.65 -61.90 -27.67
C ASP A 326 11.77 -63.16 -27.67
N ILE A 327 10.53 -63.06 -27.15
CA ILE A 327 9.56 -64.16 -27.19
C ILE A 327 9.20 -64.51 -28.65
N LEU A 328 8.94 -63.50 -29.49
CA LEU A 328 8.63 -63.72 -30.90
C LEU A 328 9.81 -64.34 -31.66
N LEU A 329 11.04 -63.87 -31.43
CA LEU A 329 12.23 -64.43 -32.04
C LEU A 329 12.44 -65.91 -31.68
N ARG A 330 12.14 -66.32 -30.44
CA ARG A 330 12.18 -67.73 -30.02
C ARG A 330 11.14 -68.59 -30.72
N GLN A 331 9.98 -68.04 -31.07
CA GLN A 331 8.94 -68.76 -31.82
C GLN A 331 9.30 -68.94 -33.30
N ILE A 332 10.07 -68.01 -33.87
CA ILE A 332 10.45 -68.02 -35.29
C ILE A 332 11.70 -68.90 -35.54
N GLN A 333 12.48 -69.24 -34.52
CA GLN A 333 13.61 -70.16 -34.72
C GLN A 333 13.13 -71.50 -35.29
N PRO A 334 13.59 -71.90 -36.49
CA PRO A 334 13.23 -73.19 -37.06
C PRO A 334 13.78 -74.28 -36.15
N VAL A 335 12.95 -75.27 -35.84
CA VAL A 335 13.35 -76.50 -35.15
C VAL A 335 14.55 -77.06 -35.89
N GLU A 336 15.75 -76.91 -35.33
CA GLU A 336 16.94 -77.53 -35.92
C GLU A 336 16.68 -79.03 -36.03
N PRO A 337 16.88 -79.64 -37.20
CA PRO A 337 16.73 -81.08 -37.36
C PRO A 337 17.74 -81.77 -36.44
N HIS A 338 17.20 -82.59 -35.51
CA HIS A 338 17.97 -83.40 -34.57
C HIS A 338 19.18 -84.07 -35.26
N PRO A 339 20.42 -83.85 -34.79
CA PRO A 339 21.54 -84.64 -35.24
C PRO A 339 21.41 -86.09 -34.69
N PRO A 340 21.75 -87.10 -35.50
CA PRO A 340 21.69 -88.50 -35.08
C PRO A 340 22.72 -88.77 -33.97
N ARG A 341 22.31 -89.57 -32.98
CA ARG A 341 23.16 -90.16 -31.95
C ARG A 341 24.39 -90.82 -32.58
N SER A 342 25.58 -90.33 -32.22
CA SER A 342 26.81 -91.09 -32.28
C SER A 342 27.51 -91.05 -30.93
N ASP A 343 27.61 -92.21 -30.31
CA ASP A 343 28.49 -92.50 -29.20
C ASP A 343 29.97 -92.21 -29.55
N ILE A 344 30.80 -92.21 -28.49
CA ILE A 344 32.28 -92.30 -28.46
C ILE A 344 32.97 -91.01 -27.96
N SER A 345 33.27 -91.03 -26.65
CA SER A 345 34.61 -90.90 -26.07
C SER A 345 35.63 -89.97 -26.75
N SER A 346 36.06 -88.91 -26.06
CA SER A 346 37.47 -88.74 -25.64
C SER A 346 37.69 -87.43 -24.85
N MET A 347 38.61 -87.52 -23.89
CA MET A 347 39.16 -86.49 -23.02
C MET A 347 39.77 -85.26 -23.75
N SER A 348 39.69 -84.09 -23.11
CA SER A 348 40.83 -83.22 -22.73
C SER A 348 40.28 -81.93 -22.09
N HIS A 349 40.47 -81.68 -20.79
CA HIS A 349 41.66 -81.03 -20.20
C HIS A 349 42.15 -79.77 -20.95
N ALA A 350 41.49 -78.63 -20.72
CA ALA A 350 42.10 -77.30 -20.81
C ALA A 350 41.29 -76.28 -19.98
N ALA A 351 41.42 -76.41 -18.67
CA ALA A 351 41.09 -75.36 -17.73
C ALA A 351 42.05 -74.16 -17.88
N ALA A 352 41.58 -73.01 -17.43
CA ALA A 352 42.37 -71.92 -16.86
C ALA A 352 43.35 -71.20 -17.81
N LEU A 353 42.91 -70.06 -18.35
CA LEU A 353 43.71 -68.83 -18.47
C LEU A 353 42.86 -67.74 -19.16
N ARG A 354 42.11 -66.96 -18.38
CA ARG A 354 41.71 -65.55 -18.66
C ARG A 354 40.89 -64.89 -17.53
N ARG A 355 41.16 -65.30 -16.29
CA ARG A 355 40.89 -64.47 -15.10
C ARG A 355 42.24 -63.90 -14.66
N GLN A 356 42.64 -62.76 -15.21
CA GLN A 356 43.61 -61.81 -14.65
C GLN A 356 43.98 -60.78 -15.72
N ARG A 357 43.27 -59.65 -15.75
CA ARG A 357 43.91 -58.34 -15.88
C ARG A 357 42.99 -57.29 -15.30
N ASP A 358 43.61 -56.45 -14.47
CA ASP A 358 43.13 -55.16 -13.99
C ASP A 358 42.25 -55.17 -12.73
N ARG A 359 42.82 -55.79 -11.69
CA ARG A 359 42.82 -55.23 -10.33
C ARG A 359 44.27 -54.96 -9.88
N HIS A 360 44.69 -53.71 -10.00
CA HIS A 360 45.67 -53.01 -9.15
C HIS A 360 44.99 -51.67 -8.87
N GLY A 361 44.71 -51.22 -7.65
CA GLY A 361 45.43 -51.43 -6.40
C GLY A 361 46.14 -50.13 -6.07
N HIS A 362 45.50 -49.25 -5.30
CA HIS A 362 46.19 -48.42 -4.31
C HIS A 362 45.18 -47.90 -3.29
N ASP A 363 45.11 -48.64 -2.17
CA ASP A 363 44.81 -48.04 -0.89
C ASP A 363 46.08 -47.34 -0.42
N ASP A 364 45.96 -46.06 -0.06
CA ASP A 364 46.84 -45.43 0.91
C ASP A 364 45.99 -44.59 1.86
N ASP A 365 46.46 -44.63 3.09
CA ASP A 365 45.72 -44.55 4.33
C ASP A 365 45.66 -43.11 4.88
N CYS A 366 44.71 -42.92 5.80
CA CYS A 366 44.84 -42.08 7.00
C CYS A 366 44.90 -40.53 6.92
N SER A 367 43.78 -39.94 7.38
CA SER A 367 43.68 -38.91 8.43
C SER A 367 44.47 -37.59 8.33
N SER A 368 43.76 -36.47 8.23
CA SER A 368 43.70 -35.45 9.30
C SER A 368 42.93 -34.20 8.88
N SER A 369 42.23 -33.66 9.86
CA SER A 369 41.40 -32.47 9.88
C SER A 369 42.05 -31.22 9.28
N GLN A 370 41.34 -30.47 8.44
CA GLN A 370 41.27 -29.00 8.56
C GLN A 370 40.17 -28.41 7.67
N VAL A 371 39.19 -27.80 8.34
CA VAL A 371 38.20 -26.89 7.76
C VAL A 371 38.94 -25.68 7.18
N ARG A 372 38.94 -25.53 5.85
CA ARG A 372 39.19 -24.24 5.18
C ARG A 372 38.14 -24.03 4.10
N VAL A 373 37.42 -22.92 4.28
CA VAL A 373 36.46 -22.32 3.36
C VAL A 373 37.16 -21.97 2.03
N PRO A 374 36.60 -22.29 0.85
CA PRO A 374 37.10 -21.72 -0.39
C PRO A 374 36.30 -20.48 -0.79
N ASP A 375 37.09 -19.42 -0.94
CA ASP A 375 36.85 -18.17 -1.63
C ASP A 375 36.33 -18.41 -3.07
N ARG A 376 35.25 -17.73 -3.46
CA ARG A 376 34.68 -17.79 -4.82
C ARG A 376 35.39 -16.75 -5.70
N SER A 377 36.52 -17.12 -6.29
CA SER A 377 37.11 -16.39 -7.41
C SER A 377 36.81 -17.09 -8.75
N SER A 378 36.00 -16.42 -9.55
CA SER A 378 36.00 -16.39 -11.03
C SER A 378 36.69 -17.52 -11.79
N SER A 379 35.91 -18.41 -12.42
CA SER A 379 36.36 -19.13 -13.61
C SER A 379 35.39 -18.87 -14.77
N SER A 380 35.98 -18.28 -15.81
CA SER A 380 35.42 -17.96 -17.11
C SER A 380 35.02 -19.25 -17.84
N TRP A 381 33.72 -19.45 -18.06
CA TRP A 381 33.20 -20.49 -18.94
C TRP A 381 33.07 -19.93 -20.35
N LYS A 382 34.04 -20.25 -21.22
CA LYS A 382 33.88 -20.15 -22.67
C LYS A 382 33.06 -21.35 -23.15
N GLY A 383 31.74 -21.19 -23.18
CA GLY A 383 30.81 -22.11 -23.83
C GLY A 383 30.89 -21.97 -25.35
N LYS A 384 31.25 -23.07 -26.01
CA LYS A 384 31.32 -23.22 -27.46
C LYS A 384 29.89 -23.36 -28.00
N GLN A 385 29.36 -22.32 -28.66
CA GLN A 385 28.08 -22.38 -29.37
C GLN A 385 28.13 -23.49 -30.43
N ARG A 386 27.21 -24.45 -30.33
CA ARG A 386 26.75 -25.24 -31.48
C ARG A 386 25.47 -24.56 -31.96
N GLU A 387 25.51 -24.02 -33.17
CA GLU A 387 24.32 -23.65 -33.93
C GLU A 387 23.47 -24.91 -34.12
N MET A 388 22.22 -24.82 -33.70
CA MET A 388 21.16 -25.76 -34.06
C MET A 388 20.17 -24.94 -34.88
N ASP A 389 20.01 -25.33 -36.15
CA ASP A 389 19.06 -24.71 -37.07
C ASP A 389 17.61 -24.88 -36.55
N PRO A 390 16.76 -23.85 -36.67
CA PRO A 390 15.36 -23.94 -36.23
C PRO A 390 14.50 -24.69 -37.24
N ASP A 391 13.77 -25.68 -36.74
CA ASP A 391 12.76 -26.46 -37.45
C ASP A 391 11.49 -25.59 -37.69
N PRO A 392 11.05 -25.38 -38.94
CA PRO A 392 10.00 -24.43 -39.27
C PRO A 392 8.60 -25.08 -39.25
N ASP A 393 8.16 -25.71 -38.15
CA ASP A 393 6.76 -26.18 -38.10
C ASP A 393 6.14 -26.41 -36.69
N SER A 394 6.30 -25.46 -35.77
CA SER A 394 5.56 -25.48 -34.49
C SER A 394 4.73 -24.21 -34.26
N SER A 395 3.82 -23.93 -35.21
CA SER A 395 2.75 -22.95 -35.01
C SER A 395 1.38 -23.65 -34.95
N LYS A 396 1.05 -24.24 -33.80
CA LYS A 396 -0.33 -24.51 -33.34
C LYS A 396 -0.26 -25.10 -31.92
N PHE A 397 -1.18 -24.66 -31.07
CA PHE A 397 -1.33 -24.96 -29.63
C PHE A 397 -0.47 -24.14 -28.65
N SER A 398 -1.00 -22.98 -28.24
CA SER A 398 -1.39 -22.77 -26.83
C SER A 398 -2.10 -21.42 -26.68
N GLN A 399 -3.44 -21.46 -26.67
CA GLN A 399 -4.28 -20.40 -26.13
C GLN A 399 -4.85 -20.91 -24.81
N ARG A 400 -4.35 -20.38 -23.67
CA ARG A 400 -5.07 -20.11 -22.41
C ARG A 400 -4.10 -20.11 -21.23
N ALA A 401 -3.64 -18.91 -20.89
CA ALA A 401 -3.44 -18.45 -19.51
C ALA A 401 -3.07 -16.96 -19.60
N GLY A 402 -4.02 -16.07 -19.35
CA GLY A 402 -3.74 -14.63 -19.26
C GLY A 402 -3.04 -14.31 -17.93
N PRO A 403 -2.13 -13.33 -17.89
CA PRO A 403 -1.56 -12.84 -16.63
C PRO A 403 -2.57 -12.00 -15.87
N ILE A 404 -2.56 -12.13 -14.54
CA ILE A 404 -3.23 -11.23 -13.61
C ILE A 404 -2.47 -9.90 -13.64
N ASN A 405 -3.04 -8.91 -14.33
CA ASN A 405 -2.53 -7.54 -14.31
C ASN A 405 -3.06 -6.84 -13.06
N PHE A 406 -2.18 -6.56 -12.10
CA PHE A 406 -2.40 -5.44 -11.19
C PHE A 406 -2.27 -4.14 -11.99
N PHE A 407 -3.15 -3.17 -11.68
CA PHE A 407 -3.30 -1.88 -12.35
C PHE A 407 -1.95 -1.25 -12.75
N ASN A 408 -1.61 -1.35 -14.03
CA ASN A 408 -0.48 -0.63 -14.61
C ASN A 408 -1.01 0.69 -15.16
N TRP A 409 -0.77 1.78 -14.44
CA TRP A 409 -1.09 3.13 -14.89
C TRP A 409 -0.02 3.55 -15.90
N ASP A 410 -0.30 3.33 -17.18
CA ASP A 410 0.62 3.58 -18.29
C ASP A 410 0.79 5.11 -18.51
N ASN A 411 1.82 5.68 -17.88
CA ASN A 411 2.18 7.09 -18.03
C ASN A 411 3.11 7.26 -19.25
N LYS A 412 2.53 7.31 -20.45
CA LYS A 412 3.28 7.67 -21.66
C LYS A 412 3.51 9.18 -21.71
N GLN A 413 4.70 9.60 -21.27
CA GLN A 413 5.62 10.52 -21.96
C GLN A 413 6.69 10.98 -20.95
N LYS A 414 7.90 10.45 -21.08
CA LYS A 414 9.11 10.99 -20.42
C LYS A 414 10.18 11.15 -21.51
N PRO A 415 10.77 12.34 -21.71
CA PRO A 415 11.96 12.48 -22.53
C PRO A 415 13.17 11.88 -21.80
N GLU A 416 13.98 11.11 -22.52
CA GLU A 416 15.30 10.65 -22.07
C GLU A 416 16.18 11.85 -21.72
N MET A 417 16.70 11.87 -20.48
CA MET A 417 17.80 12.72 -20.07
C MET A 417 18.94 11.78 -19.66
N ASP A 418 20.05 11.86 -20.38
CA ASP A 418 21.26 11.09 -20.10
C ASP A 418 21.83 11.47 -18.71
N PRO A 419 22.12 10.49 -17.84
CA PRO A 419 22.75 10.78 -16.56
C PRO A 419 24.28 10.91 -16.69
N ASP A 420 24.79 11.94 -16.04
CA ASP A 420 26.20 12.28 -15.84
C ASP A 420 26.94 11.16 -15.05
N PRO A 421 28.06 10.60 -15.56
CA PRO A 421 28.68 9.41 -14.97
C PRO A 421 29.55 9.64 -13.72
N ASP A 422 29.68 10.86 -13.20
CA ASP A 422 30.59 11.16 -12.08
C ASP A 422 29.87 11.71 -10.85
N SER A 423 29.19 10.84 -10.08
CA SER A 423 28.92 11.20 -8.68
C SER A 423 28.81 10.00 -7.71
N TYR A 424 29.70 10.03 -6.72
CA TYR A 424 29.68 9.38 -5.40
C TYR A 424 29.84 7.85 -5.26
N LYS A 425 31.10 7.47 -4.97
CA LYS A 425 31.43 6.27 -4.17
C LYS A 425 31.33 6.61 -2.68
N PHE A 426 30.34 6.06 -1.98
CA PHE A 426 30.31 6.02 -0.51
C PHE A 426 30.34 4.55 -0.07
N SER A 427 31.41 4.16 0.63
CA SER A 427 31.62 2.83 1.17
C SER A 427 30.99 2.75 2.56
N GLN A 428 30.08 1.80 2.79
CA GLN A 428 29.65 1.42 4.15
C GLN A 428 29.81 -0.07 4.36
N ARG A 429 30.55 -0.41 5.42
CA ARG A 429 30.55 -1.71 6.09
C ARG A 429 29.30 -1.78 6.96
N THR A 430 28.48 -2.82 6.79
CA THR A 430 27.36 -3.12 7.69
C THR A 430 27.63 -4.43 8.44
N GLY A 431 27.61 -4.36 9.78
CA GLY A 431 27.41 -5.52 10.65
C GLY A 431 25.91 -5.80 10.86
N PRO A 432 25.54 -6.98 11.38
CA PRO A 432 24.14 -7.40 11.43
C PRO A 432 23.39 -6.78 12.62
N LEU A 433 22.22 -6.20 12.35
CA LEU A 433 21.22 -5.80 13.33
C LEU A 433 20.09 -6.83 13.33
N ASN A 434 19.83 -7.44 14.50
CA ASN A 434 18.74 -8.38 14.72
C ASN A 434 17.40 -7.64 14.76
N PHE A 435 16.43 -8.11 13.96
CA PHE A 435 15.06 -7.62 13.98
C PHE A 435 14.13 -8.50 14.85
N PHE A 436 13.24 -7.81 15.56
CA PHE A 436 12.13 -8.35 16.33
C PHE A 436 11.04 -8.89 15.40
N ASN A 437 10.57 -10.11 15.68
CA ASN A 437 9.48 -10.76 14.95
C ASN A 437 8.15 -10.41 15.64
N TRP A 438 7.23 -9.76 14.92
CA TRP A 438 5.86 -9.49 15.38
C TRP A 438 4.90 -10.36 14.58
N GLU A 439 4.60 -11.55 15.10
CA GLU A 439 3.55 -12.42 14.59
C GLU A 439 2.47 -12.65 15.66
N ASN A 440 1.22 -12.44 15.23
CA ASN A 440 -0.02 -13.06 15.70
C ASN A 440 -0.36 -13.04 17.19
N LYS A 441 -1.24 -12.09 17.57
CA LYS A 441 -2.19 -12.29 18.68
C LYS A 441 -3.63 -12.20 18.16
N GLN A 442 -4.16 -13.33 17.70
CA GLN A 442 -5.60 -13.58 17.79
C GLN A 442 -5.90 -13.99 19.24
N LYS A 443 -6.80 -13.26 19.91
CA LYS A 443 -7.39 -13.67 21.19
C LYS A 443 -8.50 -14.71 20.93
N PRO A 444 -8.66 -15.73 21.77
CA PRO A 444 -9.78 -16.67 21.66
C PRO A 444 -11.04 -16.11 22.31
N ASP A 445 -12.18 -16.55 21.76
CA ASP A 445 -13.54 -16.28 22.22
C ASP A 445 -13.80 -16.81 23.65
N ASP A 446 -14.23 -15.91 24.54
CA ASP A 446 -14.80 -16.29 25.83
C ASP A 446 -16.30 -16.60 25.66
N LYS A 447 -16.62 -17.87 25.92
CA LYS A 447 -17.99 -18.39 26.03
C LYS A 447 -18.67 -17.82 27.28
N LEU A 448 -19.69 -16.98 27.09
CA LEU A 448 -20.66 -16.65 28.14
C LEU A 448 -21.71 -17.74 28.24
N ALA A 449 -21.75 -18.39 29.41
CA ALA A 449 -22.83 -19.27 29.83
C ALA A 449 -23.99 -18.44 30.39
N GLU A 450 -25.18 -18.66 29.84
CA GLU A 450 -26.45 -18.27 30.43
C GLU A 450 -26.73 -19.10 31.70
N GLN A 451 -27.32 -18.47 32.72
CA GLN A 451 -28.42 -19.03 33.54
C GLN A 451 -29.08 -17.93 34.42
N PRO A 452 -30.34 -18.14 34.87
CA PRO A 452 -31.33 -17.07 34.99
C PRO A 452 -31.79 -16.75 36.43
N ASN A 453 -32.66 -15.72 36.51
CA ASN A 453 -33.64 -15.41 37.56
C ASN A 453 -33.15 -14.92 38.93
N SER A 454 -33.52 -13.67 39.27
CA SER A 454 -34.56 -13.39 40.29
C SER A 454 -34.68 -11.88 40.59
N SER A 455 -35.84 -11.28 40.28
CA SER A 455 -36.44 -10.19 41.09
C SER A 455 -36.87 -10.77 42.46
N PRO A 456 -37.05 -10.03 43.58
CA PRO A 456 -37.74 -8.73 43.64
C PRO A 456 -37.27 -7.73 44.75
N LYS A 457 -37.66 -6.45 44.63
CA LYS A 457 -38.51 -5.72 45.59
C LYS A 457 -38.36 -4.19 45.46
N ALA A 458 -39.52 -3.56 45.47
CA ALA A 458 -39.73 -2.13 45.61
C ALA A 458 -39.30 -1.63 46.99
N GLN A 459 -38.74 -0.42 47.04
CA GLN A 459 -38.87 0.45 48.21
C GLN A 459 -38.85 1.92 47.76
N GLN A 460 -40.02 2.55 47.84
CA GLN A 460 -40.19 3.99 47.87
C GLN A 460 -39.61 4.53 49.19
N CYS A 461 -38.92 5.67 49.13
CA CYS A 461 -38.94 6.69 50.18
C CYS A 461 -38.58 8.05 49.57
N GLU A 462 -39.30 9.05 50.05
CA GLU A 462 -39.51 10.40 49.53
C GLU A 462 -38.41 11.43 49.90
N PRO A 463 -38.51 12.69 49.41
CA PRO A 463 -37.43 13.68 49.42
C PRO A 463 -37.47 14.63 50.63
N GLY A 464 -36.30 15.15 51.01
CA GLY A 464 -36.15 16.32 51.90
C GLY A 464 -34.91 17.11 51.48
N ARG A 465 -35.00 18.35 51.03
CA ARG A 465 -35.30 19.65 51.71
C ARG A 465 -34.00 20.45 51.91
N GLU A 466 -33.93 21.55 51.15
CA GLU A 466 -33.42 22.90 51.47
C GLU A 466 -32.39 23.09 52.61
N SER A 467 -31.26 23.74 52.30
CA SER A 467 -30.94 25.12 52.78
C SER A 467 -29.55 25.63 52.38
N ASN A 468 -29.54 26.77 51.67
CA ASN A 468 -28.56 27.87 51.48
C ASN A 468 -27.53 28.17 52.61
N PRO A 469 -26.65 29.21 52.52
CA PRO A 469 -25.73 29.66 51.45
C PRO A 469 -24.34 30.12 52.00
N SER A 470 -23.55 30.79 51.15
CA SER A 470 -22.52 31.83 51.46
C SER A 470 -21.06 31.43 51.75
N ARG A 471 -20.14 31.86 50.87
CA ARG A 471 -19.10 32.87 51.17
C ARG A 471 -18.15 33.09 49.98
N THR A 472 -18.22 34.29 49.41
CA THR A 472 -17.11 34.96 48.71
C THR A 472 -16.08 35.46 49.74
N PRO A 473 -14.83 35.71 49.30
CA PRO A 473 -14.40 37.11 49.37
C PRO A 473 -13.65 37.60 48.14
N THR A 474 -14.00 38.81 47.78
CA THR A 474 -13.28 39.80 46.97
C THR A 474 -11.87 40.04 47.52
N ARG A 475 -10.86 40.12 46.65
CA ARG A 475 -9.61 40.83 46.92
C ARG A 475 -9.22 41.68 45.72
N THR A 476 -9.51 42.96 45.84
CA THR A 476 -8.93 44.05 45.06
C THR A 476 -7.73 44.57 45.83
N GLN A 477 -6.56 44.68 45.20
CA GLN A 477 -5.48 45.57 45.64
C GLN A 477 -4.87 46.26 44.42
N ILE A 478 -5.04 47.59 44.44
CA ILE A 478 -4.20 48.72 44.01
C ILE A 478 -3.26 48.48 42.81
#